data_AF-A0A7X3S3L3-F1
#
_entry.id   AF-A0A7X3S3L3-F1
#
_cell.length_a   1.000
_cell.length_b   1.000
_cell.length_c   1.000
_cell.angle_alpha   90.00
_cell.angle_beta   90.00
_cell.angle_gamma   90.00
#
_symmetry.space_group_name_H-M   'P 1'
#
loop_
_entity.id
_entity.type
_entity.pdbx_description
1 polymer ?
#
loop_
_entity_poly.entity_id
_entity_poly.type
_entity_poly.pdbx_seq_one_letter_code
_entity_poly.pdbx_strand_id
1 'polypeptide(L)'
;MASLVFDRVVEQEDAFDEDFVTDQSWRHLAAETIREKVIEATKAELPYAVAVKVDEFLEEGRVTTIAATIFVEKSGQKAIVIGKSGERLKAIGTAARLELAKALANKVFLKLHVKVKNAWRDDDRWLVELGYATQP
;
A
#
# COMPACT_ATOMS: atom_id res chain seq x y z
N MET A 1 16.61 -48.14 6.40
CA MET A 1 16.58 -47.29 7.60
C MET A 1 17.05 -45.90 7.18
N ALA A 2 16.26 -44.88 6.90
CA ALA A 2 14.83 -44.61 7.04
C ALA A 2 14.44 -43.64 5.89
N SER A 3 13.37 -43.96 5.15
CA SER A 3 12.08 -43.25 5.13
C SER A 3 11.97 -42.21 4.00
N LEU A 4 11.32 -42.66 2.91
CA LEU A 4 10.51 -41.87 1.98
C LEU A 4 9.59 -40.90 2.75
N VAL A 5 9.51 -39.65 2.31
CA VAL A 5 8.31 -38.81 2.45
C VAL A 5 8.14 -38.03 1.16
N PHE A 6 7.44 -38.63 0.21
CA PHE A 6 6.69 -37.93 -0.83
C PHE A 6 5.24 -38.31 -0.56
N ASP A 7 4.43 -37.40 -0.01
CA ASP A 7 3.03 -37.34 -0.44
C ASP A 7 2.36 -36.02 -0.04
N ARG A 8 1.60 -35.47 -1.00
CA ARG A 8 0.76 -34.25 -0.98
C ARG A 8 1.45 -32.89 -0.89
N VAL A 9 2.03 -32.47 -2.02
CA VAL A 9 1.77 -31.10 -2.48
C VAL A 9 0.37 -31.13 -3.10
N VAL A 10 -0.60 -30.49 -2.44
CA VAL A 10 -1.84 -30.12 -3.12
C VAL A 10 -1.42 -29.07 -4.13
N GLU A 11 -1.27 -29.45 -5.39
CA GLU A 11 -1.32 -28.51 -6.49
C GLU A 11 -2.71 -27.88 -6.41
N GLN A 12 -2.84 -26.75 -5.70
CA GLN A 12 -3.97 -25.88 -5.93
C GLN A 12 -3.77 -25.37 -7.34
N GLU A 13 -4.62 -25.85 -8.25
CA GLU A 13 -4.84 -25.20 -9.52
C GLU A 13 -4.96 -23.70 -9.25
N ASP A 14 -4.14 -22.90 -9.93
CA ASP A 14 -4.22 -21.44 -9.97
C ASP A 14 -5.59 -21.06 -10.55
N ALA A 15 -6.63 -21.15 -9.72
CA ALA A 15 -7.96 -20.66 -9.97
C ALA A 15 -8.01 -19.18 -9.54
N PHE A 16 -7.13 -18.37 -10.12
CA PHE A 16 -7.34 -16.94 -10.17
C PHE A 16 -7.77 -16.64 -11.60
N ASP A 17 -9.08 -16.73 -11.85
CA ASP A 17 -9.70 -16.06 -12.98
C ASP A 17 -9.16 -14.62 -13.01
N GLU A 18 -8.50 -14.23 -14.10
CA GLU A 18 -7.82 -12.94 -14.27
C GLU A 18 -8.75 -11.72 -14.07
N ASP A 19 -10.06 -11.95 -13.97
CA ASP A 19 -11.11 -10.93 -13.88
C ASP A 19 -11.71 -10.73 -12.47
N PHE A 20 -11.33 -11.50 -11.45
CA PHE A 20 -11.88 -11.34 -10.08
C PHE A 20 -10.93 -10.60 -9.12
N VAL A 21 -10.61 -9.35 -9.46
CA VAL A 21 -9.98 -8.41 -8.52
C VAL A 21 -11.07 -7.56 -7.87
N THR A 22 -11.32 -7.79 -6.58
CA THR A 22 -12.28 -6.99 -5.77
C THR A 22 -11.72 -5.60 -5.41
N ASP A 23 -12.58 -4.67 -4.97
CA ASP A 23 -12.16 -3.34 -4.45
C ASP A 23 -11.07 -3.47 -3.36
N GLN A 24 -11.14 -4.51 -2.51
CA GLN A 24 -10.14 -4.74 -1.47
C GLN A 24 -8.75 -5.07 -2.03
N SER A 25 -8.67 -5.87 -3.09
CA SER A 25 -7.39 -6.16 -3.75
C SER A 25 -6.80 -4.94 -4.46
N TRP A 26 -7.63 -4.08 -5.05
CA TRP A 26 -7.15 -2.82 -5.65
C TRP A 26 -6.69 -1.81 -4.61
N ARG A 27 -7.39 -1.70 -3.49
CA ARG A 27 -6.95 -0.89 -2.35
C ARG A 27 -5.62 -1.37 -1.78
N HIS A 28 -5.45 -2.68 -1.66
CA HIS A 28 -4.19 -3.28 -1.20
C HIS A 28 -3.06 -2.97 -2.19
N LEU A 29 -3.28 -3.17 -3.49
CA LEU A 29 -2.31 -2.82 -4.52
C LEU A 29 -1.94 -1.32 -4.45
N ALA A 30 -2.93 -0.44 -4.34
CA ALA A 30 -2.69 0.99 -4.23
C ALA A 30 -1.86 1.35 -2.99
N ALA A 31 -2.17 0.77 -1.82
CA ALA A 31 -1.41 0.97 -0.61
C ALA A 31 0.05 0.52 -0.77
N GLU A 32 0.27 -0.67 -1.35
CA GLU A 32 1.59 -1.26 -1.52
C GLU A 32 2.43 -0.53 -2.57
N THR A 33 1.84 -0.13 -3.70
CA THR A 33 2.51 0.71 -4.71
C THR A 33 2.95 2.03 -4.09
N ILE A 34 2.09 2.70 -3.29
CA ILE A 34 2.47 3.94 -2.62
C ILE A 34 3.58 3.70 -1.60
N ARG A 35 3.49 2.62 -0.80
CA ARG A 35 4.48 2.23 0.21
C ARG A 35 5.85 2.00 -0.43
N GLU A 36 5.91 1.29 -1.54
CA GLU A 36 7.13 1.07 -2.32
C GLU A 36 7.76 2.40 -2.73
N LYS A 37 6.98 3.33 -3.32
CA LYS A 37 7.51 4.63 -3.76
C LYS A 37 7.98 5.50 -2.60
N VAL A 38 7.36 5.39 -1.42
CA VAL A 38 7.86 6.04 -0.20
C VAL A 38 9.23 5.45 0.19
N ILE A 39 9.37 4.12 0.20
CA ILE A 39 10.64 3.45 0.57
C ILE A 39 11.75 3.82 -0.42
N GLU A 40 11.46 3.78 -1.71
CA GLU A 40 12.40 4.16 -2.77
C GLU A 40 12.85 5.63 -2.64
N ALA A 41 11.90 6.55 -2.53
CA ALA A 41 12.18 7.99 -2.43
C ALA A 41 12.89 8.40 -1.14
N THR A 42 12.73 7.60 -0.08
CA THR A 42 13.40 7.79 1.21
C THR A 42 14.67 6.97 1.35
N LYS A 43 15.10 6.29 0.28
CA LYS A 43 16.31 5.44 0.25
C LYS A 43 16.39 4.43 1.40
N ALA A 44 15.23 3.89 1.80
CA ALA A 44 15.10 3.01 2.95
C ALA A 44 15.63 3.61 4.28
N GLU A 45 15.53 4.94 4.48
CA GLU A 45 15.71 5.58 5.80
C GLU A 45 14.49 5.36 6.70
N LEU A 46 13.31 5.12 6.11
CA LEU A 46 12.05 4.88 6.81
C LEU A 46 11.46 3.45 6.64
N PRO A 47 12.26 2.38 6.48
CA PRO A 47 11.75 1.11 5.98
C PRO A 47 10.87 0.40 6.99
N TYR A 48 11.10 0.62 8.29
CA TYR A 48 10.26 0.05 9.33
C TYR A 48 9.03 0.95 9.59
N ALA A 49 9.13 2.27 9.65
CA ALA A 49 8.10 3.09 10.30
C ALA A 49 6.97 3.63 9.40
N VAL A 50 6.70 3.02 8.23
CA VAL A 50 5.70 3.53 7.27
C VAL A 50 4.56 2.52 7.07
N ALA A 51 3.32 3.00 7.21
CA ALA A 51 2.11 2.31 6.77
C ALA A 51 1.33 3.18 5.80
N VAL A 52 0.60 2.58 4.87
CA VAL A 52 -0.26 3.30 3.94
C VAL A 52 -1.68 2.75 4.08
N LYS A 53 -2.65 3.65 4.24
CA LYS A 53 -4.07 3.31 4.23
C LYS A 53 -4.73 3.99 3.05
N VAL A 54 -5.51 3.25 2.26
CA VAL A 54 -6.41 3.85 1.27
C VAL A 54 -7.69 4.25 1.96
N ASP A 55 -7.89 5.56 2.10
CA ASP A 55 -9.06 6.15 2.74
C ASP A 55 -10.28 6.09 1.80
N GLU A 56 -10.04 6.28 0.49
CA GLU A 56 -11.07 6.33 -0.53
C GLU A 56 -10.57 5.71 -1.84
N PHE A 57 -11.43 4.90 -2.46
CA PHE A 57 -11.24 4.34 -3.79
C PHE A 57 -12.57 4.44 -4.52
N LEU A 58 -12.67 5.35 -5.48
CA LEU A 58 -13.88 5.59 -6.26
C LEU A 58 -13.58 5.45 -7.74
N GLU A 59 -14.33 4.59 -8.42
CA GLU A 59 -14.23 4.42 -9.86
C GLU A 59 -15.41 5.08 -10.56
N GLU A 60 -15.12 6.14 -11.32
CA GLU A 60 -16.11 6.96 -12.02
C GLU A 60 -15.80 6.97 -13.52
N GLY A 61 -16.26 5.92 -14.21
CA GLY A 61 -16.05 5.75 -15.65
C GLY A 61 -14.57 5.68 -16.02
N ARG A 62 -14.03 6.75 -16.61
CA ARG A 62 -12.62 6.80 -17.08
C ARG A 62 -11.67 7.49 -16.10
N VAL A 63 -12.07 7.63 -14.84
CA VAL A 63 -11.22 8.16 -13.79
C VAL A 63 -11.42 7.35 -12.51
N THR A 64 -10.32 6.92 -11.91
CA THR A 64 -10.27 6.35 -10.56
C THR A 64 -9.69 7.39 -9.61
N THR A 65 -10.45 7.77 -8.59
CA THR A 65 -10.03 8.68 -7.52
C THR A 65 -9.56 7.85 -6.34
N ILE A 66 -8.31 8.08 -5.92
CA ILE A 66 -7.68 7.38 -4.79
C ILE A 66 -7.22 8.42 -3.78
N ALA A 67 -7.72 8.35 -2.56
CA ALA A 67 -7.19 9.10 -1.43
C ALA A 67 -6.49 8.14 -0.47
N ALA A 68 -5.24 8.44 -0.11
CA ALA A 68 -4.46 7.62 0.79
C ALA A 68 -3.71 8.44 1.83
N THR A 69 -3.59 7.88 3.02
CA THR A 69 -2.81 8.42 4.13
C THR A 69 -1.57 7.57 4.37
N ILE A 70 -0.41 8.23 4.30
CA ILE A 70 0.90 7.70 4.71
C ILE A 70 1.07 8.00 6.20
N PHE A 71 1.15 6.95 7.01
CA PHE A 71 1.41 7.02 8.44
C PHE A 71 2.89 6.85 8.72
N VAL A 72 3.41 7.70 9.61
CA VAL A 72 4.77 7.61 10.14
C VAL A 72 4.73 7.70 11.67
N GLU A 73 5.76 7.21 12.34
CA GLU A 73 5.83 7.19 13.81
C GLU A 73 6.31 8.51 14.43
N LYS A 74 7.08 9.32 13.70
CA LYS A 74 7.70 10.55 14.26
C LYS A 74 7.57 11.74 13.32
N SER A 75 7.52 12.95 13.89
CA SER A 75 7.45 14.20 13.13
C SER A 75 8.64 14.42 12.18
N GLY A 76 9.85 14.00 12.58
CA GLY A 76 11.03 14.03 11.71
C GLY A 76 10.86 13.16 10.47
N GLN A 77 10.25 11.97 10.61
CA GLN A 77 9.95 11.08 9.49
C GLN A 77 8.91 11.71 8.56
N LYS A 78 7.90 12.40 9.12
CA LYS A 78 6.92 13.15 8.31
C LYS A 78 7.62 14.22 7.48
N ALA A 79 8.56 14.97 8.05
CA ALA A 79 9.34 15.96 7.32
C ALA A 79 10.18 15.32 6.20
N ILE A 80 10.78 14.14 6.46
CA ILE A 80 11.50 13.35 5.46
C ILE A 80 10.55 12.95 4.31
N VAL A 81 9.37 12.38 4.57
CA VAL A 81 8.43 11.97 3.51
C VAL A 81 7.96 13.18 2.69
N ILE A 82 7.67 14.31 3.33
CA ILE A 82 7.22 15.52 2.66
C ILE A 82 8.34 16.12 1.78
N GLY A 83 9.57 16.15 2.29
CA GLY A 83 10.70 16.81 1.63
C GLY A 83 10.58 18.34 1.65
N LYS A 84 11.58 19.03 1.10
CA LYS A 84 11.60 20.49 1.06
C LYS A 84 10.42 20.99 0.22
N SER A 85 9.59 21.86 0.79
CA SER A 85 8.40 22.42 0.11
C SER A 85 7.46 21.36 -0.51
N GLY A 86 7.44 20.13 0.02
CA GLY A 86 6.60 19.05 -0.51
C GLY A 86 7.13 18.35 -1.77
N GLU A 87 8.35 18.64 -2.20
CA GLU A 87 8.92 18.12 -3.46
C GLU A 87 8.97 16.59 -3.49
N ARG A 88 9.30 15.96 -2.35
CA ARG A 88 9.43 14.50 -2.27
C ARG A 88 8.06 13.83 -2.29
N LEU A 89 7.10 14.36 -1.53
CA LEU A 89 5.72 13.84 -1.56
C LEU A 89 5.11 13.96 -2.96
N LYS A 90 5.41 15.05 -3.69
CA LYS A 90 5.00 15.22 -5.08
C LYS A 90 5.64 14.17 -6.00
N ALA A 91 6.92 13.88 -5.82
CA ALA A 91 7.61 12.84 -6.59
C ALA A 91 7.03 11.44 -6.31
N ILE A 92 6.82 11.09 -5.03
CA ILE A 92 6.17 9.85 -4.59
C ILE A 92 4.79 9.72 -5.24
N GLY A 93 3.94 10.75 -5.11
CA GLY A 93 2.59 10.73 -5.68
C GLY A 93 2.58 10.64 -7.20
N THR A 94 3.55 11.27 -7.87
CA THR A 94 3.66 11.19 -9.33
C THR A 94 4.03 9.79 -9.79
N ALA A 95 5.03 9.17 -9.16
CA ALA A 95 5.47 7.81 -9.47
C ALA A 95 4.36 6.79 -9.21
N ALA A 96 3.75 6.83 -8.03
CA ALA A 96 2.66 5.92 -7.65
C ALA A 96 1.44 6.07 -8.58
N ARG A 97 1.03 7.31 -8.90
CA ARG A 97 -0.10 7.56 -9.81
C ARG A 97 0.14 7.00 -11.20
N LEU A 98 1.35 7.14 -11.74
CA LEU A 98 1.68 6.63 -13.08
C LEU A 98 1.65 5.10 -13.12
N GLU A 99 2.07 4.45 -12.06
CA GLU A 99 2.04 2.99 -11.96
C GLU A 99 0.61 2.47 -11.79
N LEU A 100 -0.16 3.07 -10.89
CA LEU A 100 -1.57 2.72 -10.68
C LEU A 100 -2.43 2.95 -11.92
N ALA A 101 -2.17 4.03 -12.68
CA ALA A 101 -2.87 4.28 -13.93
C ALA A 101 -2.62 3.20 -14.99
N LYS A 102 -1.41 2.61 -14.99
CA LYS A 102 -1.10 1.47 -15.87
C LYS A 102 -1.79 0.20 -15.39
N ALA A 103 -1.69 -0.09 -14.10
CA ALA A 103 -2.27 -1.31 -13.50
C ALA A 103 -3.81 -1.36 -13.65
N LEU A 104 -4.48 -0.23 -13.46
CA LEU A 104 -5.95 -0.10 -13.56
C LEU A 104 -6.43 0.11 -15.01
N ALA A 105 -5.53 0.29 -15.97
CA ALA A 105 -5.85 0.74 -17.33
C ALA A 105 -6.77 1.97 -17.38
N ASN A 106 -6.67 2.86 -16.39
CA ASN A 106 -7.58 3.99 -16.19
C ASN A 106 -6.82 5.26 -15.77
N LYS A 107 -7.42 6.45 -15.94
CA LYS A 107 -6.81 7.68 -15.40
C LYS A 107 -6.92 7.66 -13.88
N VAL A 108 -5.82 7.92 -13.18
CA VAL A 108 -5.83 7.98 -11.71
C VAL A 108 -5.65 9.41 -11.23
N PHE A 109 -6.56 9.85 -10.35
CA PHE A 109 -6.38 11.01 -9.49
C PHE A 109 -5.96 10.54 -8.10
N LEU A 110 -4.70 10.77 -7.74
CA LEU A 110 -4.12 10.33 -6.47
C LEU A 110 -3.93 11.52 -5.51
N LYS A 111 -4.55 11.43 -4.33
CA LYS A 111 -4.39 12.38 -3.23
C LYS A 111 -3.65 11.72 -2.08
N LEU A 112 -2.53 12.31 -1.65
CA LEU A 112 -1.72 11.80 -0.56
C LEU A 112 -1.72 12.74 0.64
N HIS A 113 -1.88 12.17 1.84
CA HIS A 113 -1.71 12.85 3.11
C HIS A 113 -0.61 12.17 3.94
N VAL A 114 0.10 12.93 4.78
CA VAL A 114 1.09 12.38 5.71
C VAL A 114 0.69 12.72 7.14
N LYS A 115 0.44 11.68 7.95
CA LYS A 115 0.05 11.79 9.37
C LYS A 115 1.09 11.11 10.26
N VAL A 116 1.32 11.70 11.44
CA VAL A 116 2.10 11.06 12.49
C VAL A 116 1.15 10.28 13.38
N LYS A 117 1.41 8.99 13.59
CA LYS A 117 0.74 8.17 14.60
C LYS A 117 1.81 7.39 15.37
N ASN A 118 1.97 7.69 16.65
CA ASN A 118 2.98 7.03 17.48
C ASN A 118 2.52 5.60 17.82
N ALA A 119 3.46 4.66 17.93
CA ALA A 119 3.23 3.29 18.39
C ALA A 119 2.06 2.57 17.68
N TRP A 120 1.83 2.88 16.40
CA TRP A 120 0.69 2.35 15.64
C TRP A 120 0.77 0.84 15.43
N ARG A 121 1.97 0.27 15.54
CA ARG A 121 2.25 -1.17 15.42
C ARG A 121 1.79 -1.98 16.62
N ASP A 122 1.72 -1.35 17.79
CA ASP A 122 1.31 -1.98 19.03
C ASP A 122 -0.20 -1.80 19.29
N ASP A 123 -0.90 -1.15 18.35
CA ASP A 123 -2.35 -0.91 18.39
C ASP A 123 -3.05 -1.95 17.51
N ASP A 124 -3.48 -3.07 18.12
CA ASP A 124 -4.15 -4.18 17.43
C ASP A 124 -5.36 -3.72 16.60
N ARG A 125 -6.11 -2.73 17.08
CA ARG A 125 -7.25 -2.17 16.35
C ARG A 125 -6.80 -1.48 15.07
N TRP A 126 -5.64 -0.84 15.13
CA TRP A 126 -5.05 -0.17 13.98
C TRP A 126 -4.43 -1.14 12.98
N LEU A 127 -3.89 -2.26 13.44
CA LEU A 127 -3.42 -3.34 12.55
C LEU A 127 -4.58 -3.94 11.73
N VAL A 128 -5.75 -4.14 12.34
CA VAL A 128 -6.97 -4.57 11.63
C VAL A 128 -7.41 -3.52 10.61
N GLU A 129 -7.42 -2.24 10.97
CA GLU A 129 -7.79 -1.15 10.05
C GLU A 129 -6.81 -0.97 8.87
N LEU A 130 -5.55 -1.38 9.03
CA LEU A 130 -4.55 -1.38 7.97
C LEU A 130 -4.56 -2.66 7.11
N GLY A 131 -5.40 -3.64 7.47
CA GLY A 131 -5.47 -4.93 6.79
C GLY A 131 -4.31 -5.88 7.10
N TYR A 132 -3.56 -5.64 8.18
CA TYR A 132 -2.43 -6.49 8.61
C TYR A 132 -2.84 -7.64 9.56
N ALA A 133 -4.05 -7.60 10.13
CA ALA A 133 -4.57 -8.67 10.98
C ALA A 133 -5.92 -9.16 10.41
N THR A 134 -6.06 -10.49 10.27
CA THR A 134 -7.34 -11.12 9.93
C THR A 134 -8.33 -10.87 11.06
N GLN A 135 -9.50 -10.34 10.73
CA GLN A 135 -10.61 -10.21 11.66
C GLN A 135 -10.93 -11.61 12.24
N PRO A 136 -11.09 -11.76 13.57
CA PRO A 136 -11.47 -13.04 14.16
C PRO A 136 -12.86 -13.49 13.72
#